data_AF-A0A934LAP4-F1
#
_entry.id   AF-A0A934LAP4-F1
#
_cell.length_a   1.000
_cell.length_b   1.000
_cell.length_c   1.000
_cell.angle_alpha   90.00
_cell.angle_beta   90.00
_cell.angle_gamma   90.00
#
_symmetry.space_group_name_H-M   'P 1'
#
loop_
_entity.id
_entity.type
_entity.pdbx_description
1 polymer ?
#
loop_
_entity_poly.entity_id
_entity_poly.type
_entity_poly.pdbx_seq_one_letter_code
_entity_poly.pdbx_strand_id
1 'polypeptide(L)'
;MFIDKESERALIIVAELLGVISAICLLIPALRDGRLKLLIEKLGPRIKNPALEKLRSEWVARMRESLTRWDPLDFRLLVAGIILAGFCSLIKLVVAIYGN
;
A
#
# COMPACT_ATOMS: atom_id res chain seq x y z
N MET A 1 13.12 18.86 -29.55
CA MET A 1 12.58 19.86 -28.60
C MET A 1 13.26 19.54 -27.28
N PHE A 2 14.27 20.32 -26.91
CA PHE A 2 15.01 20.11 -25.66
C PHE A 2 14.20 20.67 -24.49
N ILE A 3 14.21 19.97 -23.35
CA ILE A 3 13.57 20.43 -22.13
C ILE A 3 14.47 21.50 -21.51
N ASP A 4 13.91 22.65 -21.13
CA ASP A 4 14.67 23.68 -20.43
C ASP A 4 15.09 23.19 -19.03
N LYS A 5 16.29 23.58 -18.57
CA LYS A 5 16.87 23.11 -17.30
C LYS A 5 16.03 23.42 -16.06
N GLU A 6 15.17 24.43 -16.12
CA GLU A 6 14.22 24.75 -15.05
C GLU A 6 13.05 23.75 -15.06
N SER A 7 12.55 23.43 -16.25
CA SER A 7 11.48 22.44 -16.45
C SER A 7 11.93 21.01 -16.09
N GLU A 8 13.18 20.68 -16.40
CA GLU A 8 13.80 19.39 -16.03
C GLU A 8 13.82 19.20 -14.50
N ARG A 9 14.30 20.21 -13.77
CA ARG A 9 14.33 20.18 -12.30
C ARG A 9 12.94 20.10 -11.69
N ALA A 10 11.97 20.83 -12.23
CA ALA A 10 10.58 20.74 -11.78
C ALA A 10 10.01 19.33 -11.98
N LEU A 11 10.27 18.70 -13.13
CA LEU A 11 9.81 17.33 -13.42
C LEU A 11 10.43 16.29 -12.48
N ILE A 12 11.71 16.44 -12.12
CA ILE A 12 12.38 15.54 -11.16
C ILE A 12 11.72 15.66 -9.78
N ILE A 13 11.50 16.88 -9.28
CA ILE A 13 10.87 17.11 -7.97
C ILE A 13 9.45 16.52 -7.95
N VAL A 14 8.67 16.73 -9.02
CA VAL A 14 7.34 16.15 -9.15
C VAL A 14 7.40 14.62 -9.14
N ALA A 15 8.34 14.02 -9.88
CA ALA A 15 8.51 12.57 -9.90
C ALA A 15 8.86 12.01 -8.51
N GLU A 16 9.72 12.68 -7.74
CA GLU A 16 10.05 12.25 -6.38
C GLU A 16 8.85 12.32 -5.44
N LEU A 17 8.08 13.42 -5.47
CA LEU A 17 6.87 13.57 -4.66
C LEU A 17 5.83 12.50 -5.00
N LEU A 18 5.60 12.23 -6.29
CA LEU A 18 4.70 11.15 -6.73
C LEU A 18 5.20 9.77 -6.27
N GLY A 19 6.52 9.57 -6.23
CA GLY A 19 7.14 8.35 -5.70
C GLY A 19 6.85 8.15 -4.20
N VAL A 20 6.97 9.21 -3.40
CA VAL A 20 6.64 9.16 -1.96
C VAL A 20 5.16 8.86 -1.74
N ILE A 21 4.27 9.54 -2.47
CA ILE A 21 2.82 9.32 -2.39
C ILE A 21 2.47 7.88 -2.78
N SER A 22 3.05 7.38 -3.87
CA SER A 22 2.89 5.98 -4.30
C SER A 22 3.30 5.00 -3.21
N ALA A 23 4.47 5.21 -2.60
CA ALA A 23 4.96 4.35 -1.52
C ALA A 23 4.00 4.34 -0.32
N ILE A 24 3.46 5.49 0.08
CA ILE A 24 2.48 5.59 1.18
C ILE A 24 1.20 4.83 0.82
N CYS A 25 0.68 5.02 -0.40
CA CYS A 25 -0.53 4.33 -0.89
C CYS A 25 -0.38 2.80 -0.91
N LEU A 26 0.83 2.29 -1.15
CA LEU A 26 1.13 0.85 -1.13
C LEU A 26 1.40 0.33 0.29
N LEU A 27 1.99 1.16 1.15
CA LEU A 27 2.39 0.78 2.51
C LEU A 27 1.20 0.68 3.46
N ILE A 28 0.18 1.55 3.33
CA ILE A 28 -1.00 1.55 4.22
C ILE A 28 -1.75 0.20 4.18
N PRO A 29 -2.14 -0.34 3.00
CA PRO A 29 -2.75 -1.66 2.92
C PRO A 29 -1.84 -2.76 3.48
N ALA A 30 -0.53 -2.73 3.16
CA ALA A 30 0.43 -3.73 3.63
C ALA A 30 0.60 -3.73 5.16
N LEU A 31 0.62 -2.56 5.80
CA LEU A 31 0.68 -2.43 7.25
C LEU A 31 -0.61 -2.91 7.92
N ARG A 32 -1.76 -2.66 7.29
CA ARG A 32 -3.06 -3.12 7.79
C ARG A 32 -3.13 -4.64 7.80
N ASP A 33 -2.73 -5.27 6.70
CA ASP A 33 -2.68 -6.74 6.57
C ASP A 33 -1.69 -7.37 7.57
N GLY A 34 -0.50 -6.77 7.71
CA GLY A 34 0.51 -7.21 8.67
C GLY A 34 0.05 -7.12 10.13
N ARG A 35 -0.60 -6.02 10.53
CA ARG A 35 -1.17 -5.86 11.88
C ARG A 35 -2.28 -6.87 12.16
N LEU A 36 -3.14 -7.13 11.18
CA LEU A 36 -4.26 -8.04 11.33
C LEU A 36 -3.79 -9.49 11.49
N LYS A 37 -2.77 -9.89 10.72
CA LYS A 37 -2.10 -11.20 10.87
C LYS A 37 -1.45 -11.36 12.25
N LEU A 38 -0.76 -10.32 12.74
CA LEU A 38 -0.15 -10.30 14.07
C LEU A 38 -1.17 -10.41 15.21
N LEU A 39 -2.34 -9.77 15.06
CA LEU A 39 -3.44 -9.87 16.02
C LEU A 39 -3.97 -11.30 16.09
N ILE A 40 -4.23 -11.93 14.94
CA ILE A 40 -4.68 -13.33 14.88
C ILE A 40 -3.65 -14.26 15.53
N GLU A 41 -2.37 -14.07 15.24
CA GLU A 41 -1.29 -14.90 15.77
C GLU A 41 -1.11 -14.75 17.28
N LYS A 42 -1.20 -13.52 17.82
CA LYS A 42 -1.11 -13.26 19.28
C LYS A 42 -2.32 -13.76 20.07
N LEU A 43 -3.53 -13.70 19.49
CA LEU A 43 -4.75 -14.22 20.11
C LEU A 43 -4.85 -15.76 19.99
N GLY A 44 -4.11 -16.38 19.08
CA GLY A 44 -4.13 -17.81 18.80
C GLY A 44 -3.73 -18.73 19.98
N PRO A 45 -2.63 -18.51 20.71
CA PRO A 45 -2.16 -19.51 21.69
C PRO A 45 -2.62 -19.29 23.14
N ARG A 46 -3.28 -18.17 23.49
CA ARG A 46 -3.40 -17.76 24.92
C ARG A 46 -4.72 -18.08 25.63
N ILE A 47 -5.76 -18.53 24.94
CA ILE A 47 -7.08 -18.75 25.57
C ILE A 47 -7.30 -20.24 25.80
N LYS A 48 -7.15 -20.70 27.05
CA LYS A 48 -7.37 -22.09 27.48
C LYS A 48 -8.80 -22.38 27.99
N ASN A 49 -9.69 -21.41 27.89
CA ASN A 49 -11.04 -21.54 28.42
C ASN A 49 -11.99 -22.03 27.30
N PRO A 50 -12.64 -23.20 27.45
CA PRO A 50 -13.48 -23.80 26.41
C PRO A 50 -14.70 -22.94 26.02
N ALA A 51 -15.23 -22.12 26.94
CA ALA A 51 -16.31 -21.18 26.63
C ALA A 51 -15.86 -20.03 25.71
N LEU A 52 -14.59 -19.63 25.82
CA LEU A 52 -13.97 -18.59 25.00
C LEU A 52 -13.39 -19.14 23.69
N GLU A 53 -13.20 -20.46 23.58
CA GLU A 53 -12.69 -21.11 22.38
C GLU A 53 -13.68 -21.04 21.21
N LYS A 54 -14.98 -21.15 21.50
CA LYS A 54 -16.05 -20.98 20.49
C LYS A 54 -16.20 -19.52 20.04
N LEU A 55 -16.12 -18.58 20.97
CA LEU A 55 -16.08 -17.14 20.66
C LEU A 55 -14.84 -16.78 19.84
N ARG A 56 -13.70 -17.40 20.14
CA ARG A 56 -12.46 -17.24 19.38
C ARG A 56 -12.60 -17.78 17.95
N SER A 57 -13.14 -18.98 17.75
CA SER A 57 -13.26 -19.55 16.41
C SER A 57 -14.18 -18.70 15.53
N GLU A 58 -15.30 -18.22 16.08
CA GLU A 58 -16.19 -17.28 15.40
C GLU A 58 -15.52 -15.93 15.13
N TRP A 59 -14.76 -15.39 16.09
CA TRP A 59 -14.05 -14.12 15.92
C TRP A 59 -12.94 -14.23 14.88
N VAL A 60 -12.14 -15.30 14.91
CA VAL A 60 -11.10 -15.58 13.90
C VAL A 60 -11.72 -15.80 12.53
N ALA A 61 -12.84 -16.52 12.43
CA ALA A 61 -13.57 -16.69 11.18
C ALA A 61 -14.05 -15.34 10.62
N ARG A 62 -14.69 -14.49 11.45
CA ARG A 62 -15.11 -13.14 11.05
C ARG A 62 -13.94 -12.25 10.67
N MET A 63 -12.83 -12.28 11.41
CA MET A 63 -11.64 -11.49 11.11
C MET A 63 -10.98 -11.97 9.81
N ARG A 64 -10.99 -13.28 9.53
CA ARG A 64 -10.49 -13.85 8.27
C ARG A 64 -11.38 -13.46 7.09
N GLU A 65 -12.69 -13.45 7.29
CA GLU A 65 -13.67 -13.01 6.30
C GLU A 65 -13.54 -11.51 6.02
N SER A 66 -13.28 -10.72 7.07
CA SER A 66 -12.93 -9.30 6.99
C SER A 66 -11.56 -9.05 6.36
N LEU A 67 -10.61 -9.99 6.47
CA LEU A 67 -9.33 -9.97 5.75
C LEU A 67 -9.52 -10.24 4.25
N THR A 68 -10.43 -11.16 3.90
CA THR A 68 -10.74 -11.46 2.49
C THR A 68 -11.56 -10.35 1.83
N ARG A 69 -12.37 -9.60 2.60
CA ARG A 69 -12.97 -8.36 2.13
C ARG A 69 -11.95 -7.24 2.22
N TRP A 70 -11.17 -7.10 1.15
CA TRP A 70 -10.44 -5.88 0.88
C TRP A 70 -11.39 -4.70 0.99
N ASP A 71 -11.10 -3.78 1.92
CA ASP A 71 -11.84 -2.53 2.02
C ASP A 71 -11.72 -1.84 0.64
N PRO A 72 -12.82 -1.39 0.04
CA PRO A 72 -12.77 -0.78 -1.30
C PRO A 72 -11.83 0.43 -1.35
N LEU A 73 -11.56 1.05 -0.20
CA LEU A 73 -10.59 2.12 -0.04
C LEU A 73 -9.13 1.64 -0.12
N ASP A 74 -8.81 0.49 0.48
CA ASP A 74 -7.46 -0.12 0.40
C ASP A 74 -7.15 -0.58 -1.02
N PHE A 75 -8.13 -1.16 -1.72
CA PHE A 75 -7.99 -1.52 -3.13
C PHE A 75 -7.75 -0.28 -4.00
N ARG A 76 -8.51 0.80 -3.78
CA ARG A 76 -8.32 2.07 -4.49
C ARG A 76 -6.94 2.68 -4.23
N LEU A 77 -6.46 2.64 -2.99
CA LEU A 77 -5.12 3.12 -2.63
C LEU A 77 -4.03 2.30 -3.33
N LEU A 78 -4.18 0.97 -3.39
CA LEU A 78 -3.21 0.11 -4.05
C LEU A 78 -3.17 0.37 -5.57
N VAL A 79 -4.33 0.47 -6.21
CA VAL A 79 -4.43 0.83 -7.63
C VAL A 79 -3.85 2.22 -7.90
N ALA A 80 -4.18 3.21 -7.07
CA ALA A 80 -3.61 4.54 -7.18
C ALA A 80 -2.08 4.52 -7.03
N GLY A 81 -1.56 3.79 -6.03
CA GLY A 81 -0.13 3.61 -5.81
C GLY A 81 0.59 3.04 -7.03
N ILE A 82 0.03 2.01 -7.67
CA ILE A 82 0.58 1.39 -8.89
C ILE A 82 0.59 2.38 -10.06
N ILE A 83 -0.52 3.10 -10.28
CA ILE A 83 -0.62 4.09 -11.36
C ILE A 83 0.41 5.21 -11.16
N LEU A 84 0.51 5.74 -9.95
CA LEU A 84 1.48 6.78 -9.58
C LEU A 84 2.94 6.32 -9.77
N ALA A 85 3.25 5.06 -9.42
CA ALA A 85 4.59 4.49 -9.65
C ALA A 85 4.93 4.39 -11.14
N GLY A 86 3.96 3.97 -11.96
CA GLY A 86 4.09 3.94 -13.42
C GLY A 86 4.34 5.34 -14.00
N PHE A 87 3.57 6.32 -13.54
CA PHE A 87 3.69 7.72 -13.96
C PHE A 87 5.05 8.33 -13.58
N CYS A 88 5.53 8.08 -12.35
CA CYS A 88 6.86 8.48 -11.89
C CYS A 88 7.97 7.90 -12.78
N SER A 89 7.86 6.61 -13.14
CA SER A 89 8.84 5.93 -14.00
C SER A 89 8.85 6.53 -15.41
N LEU A 90 7.68 6.85 -15.96
CA LEU A 90 7.53 7.53 -17.25
C LEU A 90 8.18 8.92 -17.26
N ILE A 91 7.95 9.73 -16.21
CA ILE A 91 8.58 11.06 -16.10
C ILE A 91 10.10 10.93 -16.07
N LYS A 92 10.64 10.02 -15.26
CA LYS A 92 12.10 9.77 -15.20
C LYS A 92 12.67 9.33 -16.55
N LEU A 93 11.96 8.48 -17.27
CA LEU A 93 12.35 8.04 -18.61
C LEU A 93 12.37 9.21 -19.61
N VAL A 94 11.34 10.06 -19.59
CA VAL A 94 11.25 11.25 -20.46
C VAL A 94 12.40 12.21 -20.14
N VAL A 95 12.67 12.48 -18.87
CA VAL A 95 13.81 13.31 -18.45
C VAL A 95 15.14 12.70 -18.92
N ALA A 96 15.33 11.39 -18.79
CA ALA A 96 16.56 10.73 -19.24
C ALA A 96 16.77 10.78 -20.77
N ILE A 97 15.70 10.74 -21.56
CA ILE A 97 15.76 10.76 -23.04
C ILE A 97 15.94 12.18 -23.57
N TYR A 98 15.28 13.18 -22.97
CA TYR A 98 15.17 14.54 -23.52
C TYR A 98 15.91 15.63 -22.72
N GLY A 99 16.45 15.30 -21.54
CA GLY A 99 17.28 16.17 -20.71
C GLY A 99 18.79 16.06 -21.01
N ASN A 100 19.19 15.14 -21.89
CA ASN A 100 20.56 14.97 -22.39
C ASN A 100 20.71 15.67 -23.76
#